data_AF-A0A843HTK7-F1
#
_entry.id   AF-A0A843HTK7-F1
#
_cell.length_a   1.000
_cell.length_b   1.000
_cell.length_c   1.000
_cell.angle_alpha   90.00
_cell.angle_beta   90.00
_cell.angle_gamma   90.00
#
_symmetry.space_group_name_H-M   'P 1'
#
loop_
_entity.id
_entity.type
_entity.pdbx_description
1 polymer ?
#
loop_
_entity_poly.entity_id
_entity_poly.type
_entity_poly.pdbx_seq_one_letter_code
_entity_poly.pdbx_strand_id
1 'polypeptide(L)'
;MLDEKELSVTGEQVEDTTVDYLAAIKELKQNTVDRSEYDKLKAENKRLINEVVNGQVVDVEAKPEHRDVNEIRDELFNNEHSNLDYVKLALELRSALMAEGKPDPFLPMGAQIAPTPEDEAKAEKVAQVYQECIDYADGDSKLFTQELMRHTNTSIFDRVQKK
;
A
#
# COMPACT_ATOMS: atom_id res chain seq x y z
N MET A 1 42.98 68.26 -17.71
CA MET A 1 41.93 68.32 -18.74
C MET A 1 42.01 66.97 -19.42
N LEU A 2 41.40 65.93 -18.85
CA LEU A 2 40.03 65.45 -19.10
C LEU A 2 39.79 65.19 -20.60
N ASP A 3 40.13 63.98 -21.03
CA ASP A 3 39.71 63.37 -22.29
C ASP A 3 39.52 61.85 -22.12
N GLU A 4 38.63 61.33 -22.94
CA GLU A 4 37.70 60.20 -22.80
C GLU A 4 38.26 58.77 -22.93
N LYS A 5 37.43 57.78 -22.51
CA LYS A 5 37.25 56.36 -22.94
C LYS A 5 37.18 55.40 -21.75
N GLU A 6 36.30 54.41 -21.63
CA GLU A 6 35.22 53.87 -22.47
C GLU A 6 34.36 53.01 -21.52
N LEU A 7 33.03 53.08 -21.64
CA LEU A 7 32.13 52.06 -21.08
C LEU A 7 32.28 50.79 -21.93
N SER A 8 32.60 49.67 -21.31
CA SER A 8 32.39 48.34 -21.90
C SER A 8 31.63 47.46 -20.92
N VAL A 9 30.39 47.16 -21.33
CA VAL A 9 29.45 46.23 -20.73
C VAL A 9 29.91 44.82 -21.05
N THR A 10 30.11 43.98 -20.02
CA THR A 10 30.17 42.53 -20.20
C THR A 10 29.08 41.91 -19.35
N GLY A 11 28.10 41.34 -20.05
CA GLY A 11 26.87 40.83 -19.45
C GLY A 11 27.11 39.60 -18.58
N GLU A 12 26.44 39.60 -17.43
CA GLU A 12 26.16 38.38 -16.68
C GLU A 12 24.71 38.00 -17.01
N GLN A 13 24.57 36.87 -17.70
CA GLN A 13 23.29 36.26 -18.00
C GLN A 13 22.61 35.94 -16.67
N VAL A 14 21.42 36.52 -16.48
CA VAL A 14 20.52 36.12 -15.39
C VAL A 14 20.01 34.73 -15.76
N GLU A 15 20.78 33.71 -15.39
CA GLU A 15 20.34 32.32 -15.47
C GLU A 15 19.23 32.09 -14.43
N ASP A 16 18.19 31.42 -14.92
CA ASP A 16 16.89 31.17 -14.32
C ASP A 16 17.01 30.28 -13.07
N THR A 17 17.44 30.87 -11.96
CA THR A 17 17.60 30.22 -10.65
C THR A 17 16.29 29.67 -10.08
N THR A 18 15.13 30.04 -10.64
CA THR A 18 13.82 29.58 -10.18
C THR A 18 13.51 28.12 -10.53
N VAL A 19 14.11 27.57 -11.58
CA VAL A 19 13.89 26.18 -12.01
C VAL A 19 14.57 25.18 -11.07
N ASP A 20 15.73 25.55 -10.53
CA ASP A 20 16.56 24.68 -9.69
C ASP A 20 15.95 24.47 -8.29
N TYR A 21 15.40 25.54 -7.69
CA TYR A 21 14.71 25.43 -6.40
C TYR A 21 13.45 24.56 -6.47
N LEU A 22 12.71 24.60 -7.57
CA LEU A 22 11.52 23.76 -7.75
C LEU A 22 11.89 22.28 -7.90
N ALA A 23 13.00 21.98 -8.58
CA ALA A 23 13.54 20.63 -8.69
C ALA A 23 14.02 20.12 -7.32
N ALA A 24 14.78 20.92 -6.58
CA ALA A 24 15.25 20.60 -5.24
C ALA A 24 14.10 20.38 -4.24
N ILE A 25 13.04 21.22 -4.28
CA ILE A 25 11.85 21.03 -3.43
C ILE A 25 11.11 19.73 -3.79
N LYS A 26 11.05 19.38 -5.08
CA LYS A 26 10.41 18.14 -5.54
C LYS A 26 11.21 16.90 -5.12
N GLU A 27 12.53 16.98 -5.19
CA GLU A 27 13.45 15.93 -4.72
C GLU A 27 13.40 15.77 -3.19
N LEU A 28 13.33 16.87 -2.45
CA LEU A 28 13.12 16.83 -1.01
C LEU A 28 11.76 16.20 -0.69
N LYS A 29 10.67 16.62 -1.32
CA LYS A 29 9.34 16.03 -1.10
C LYS A 29 9.25 14.55 -1.47
N GLN A 30 10.01 14.08 -2.46
CA GLN A 30 10.06 12.66 -2.83
C GLN A 30 10.83 11.81 -1.82
N ASN A 31 11.77 12.40 -1.08
CA ASN A 31 12.62 11.70 -0.11
C ASN A 31 12.26 12.00 1.36
N THR A 32 11.21 12.77 1.61
CA THR A 32 10.78 13.13 2.97
C THR A 32 9.51 12.36 3.32
N VAL A 33 9.60 11.48 4.31
CA VAL A 33 8.43 10.91 4.98
C VAL A 33 7.78 11.96 5.88
N ASP A 34 6.45 11.89 6.04
CA ASP A 34 5.74 12.78 6.96
C ASP A 34 6.32 12.61 8.36
N ARG A 35 6.55 13.73 9.06
CA ARG A 35 7.18 13.74 10.38
C ARG A 35 6.40 12.87 11.38
N SER A 36 5.09 12.80 11.22
CA SER A 36 4.21 11.93 12.02
C SER A 36 4.53 10.45 11.82
N GLU A 37 4.79 10.03 10.58
CA GLU A 37 5.14 8.64 10.25
C GLU A 37 6.55 8.29 10.73
N TYR A 38 7.50 9.22 10.59
CA TYR A 38 8.85 9.06 11.11
C TYR A 38 8.87 8.93 12.64
N ASP A 39 8.12 9.77 13.35
CA ASP A 39 8.06 9.73 14.81
C ASP A 39 7.37 8.44 15.32
N LYS A 40 6.33 7.95 14.62
CA LYS A 40 5.73 6.63 14.88
C LYS A 40 6.73 5.50 14.69
N LEU A 41 7.40 5.46 13.55
CA LEU A 41 8.39 4.42 13.23
C LEU A 41 9.55 4.40 14.22
N LYS A 42 9.99 5.58 14.67
CA LYS A 42 11.03 5.72 15.68
C LYS A 42 10.56 5.26 17.07
N ALA A 43 9.32 5.54 17.44
CA ALA A 43 8.74 5.06 18.69
C ALA A 43 8.62 3.54 18.69
N GLU A 44 8.18 2.96 17.59
CA GLU A 44 8.02 1.52 17.40
C GLU A 44 9.37 0.79 17.40
N ASN A 45 10.37 1.28 16.66
CA ASN A 45 11.73 0.75 16.70
C ASN A 45 12.35 0.82 18.10
N LYS A 46 12.11 1.91 18.84
CA LYS A 46 12.58 2.04 20.23
C LYS A 46 11.89 1.04 21.16
N ARG A 47 10.60 0.75 20.94
CA ARG A 47 9.85 -0.27 21.67
C ARG A 47 10.46 -1.65 21.42
N LEU A 48 10.64 -2.03 20.16
CA LEU A 48 11.20 -3.32 19.73
C LEU A 48 12.63 -3.53 20.23
N ILE A 49 13.50 -2.51 20.16
CA ILE A 49 14.87 -2.61 20.67
C ILE A 49 14.87 -2.80 22.19
N ASN A 50 14.00 -2.10 22.91
CA ASN A 50 13.86 -2.27 24.36
C ASN A 50 13.31 -3.66 24.74
N GLU A 51 12.46 -4.27 23.92
CA GLU A 51 11.96 -5.64 24.10
C GLU A 51 13.09 -6.66 23.94
N VAL A 52 13.93 -6.52 22.90
CA VAL A 52 15.07 -7.40 22.64
C VAL A 52 16.14 -7.30 23.73
N VAL A 53 16.42 -6.08 24.22
CA VAL A 53 17.49 -5.84 25.19
C VAL A 53 17.06 -6.14 26.63
N ASN A 54 15.81 -5.86 27.02
CA ASN A 54 15.35 -6.02 28.39
C ASN A 54 14.57 -7.33 28.64
N GLY A 55 14.35 -8.15 27.62
CA GLY A 55 13.67 -9.44 27.74
C GLY A 55 12.22 -9.35 28.23
N GLN A 56 11.65 -8.15 28.25
CA GLN A 56 10.24 -7.93 28.58
C GLN A 56 9.41 -8.19 27.33
N VAL A 57 8.68 -9.31 27.36
CA VAL A 57 7.56 -9.56 26.45
C VAL A 57 6.53 -8.49 26.75
N VAL A 58 6.48 -7.44 25.94
CA VAL A 58 5.30 -6.58 25.88
C VAL A 58 4.19 -7.49 25.41
N ASP A 59 3.17 -7.65 26.23
CA ASP A 59 1.94 -8.36 25.87
C ASP A 59 1.46 -7.74 24.56
N VAL A 60 1.67 -8.47 23.46
CA VAL A 60 1.30 -8.04 22.12
C VAL A 60 -0.18 -7.73 22.21
N GLU A 61 -0.55 -6.49 21.90
CA GLU A 61 -1.93 -6.00 21.90
C GLU A 61 -2.88 -7.15 21.59
N ALA A 62 -3.77 -7.44 22.56
CA ALA A 62 -4.68 -8.58 22.49
C ALA A 62 -5.15 -8.75 21.06
N LYS A 63 -4.70 -9.85 20.43
CA LYS A 63 -5.17 -10.23 19.09
C LYS A 63 -6.68 -10.03 19.11
N PRO A 64 -7.25 -9.28 18.15
CA PRO A 64 -8.71 -9.15 18.09
C PRO A 64 -9.27 -10.57 18.17
N GLU A 65 -10.32 -10.76 18.97
CA GLU A 65 -11.02 -12.05 19.07
C GLU A 65 -11.47 -12.43 17.66
N HIS A 66 -10.61 -13.14 16.94
CA HIS A 66 -10.91 -13.64 15.62
C HIS A 66 -11.94 -14.73 15.84
N ARG A 67 -13.04 -14.66 15.09
CA ARG A 67 -13.99 -15.76 14.98
C ARG A 67 -13.22 -17.03 14.61
N ASP A 68 -13.72 -18.17 15.06
CA ASP A 68 -13.06 -19.44 14.77
C ASP A 68 -12.90 -19.63 13.25
N VAL A 69 -11.72 -20.07 12.82
CA VAL A 69 -11.39 -20.23 11.40
C VAL A 69 -12.36 -21.21 10.72
N ASN A 70 -12.85 -22.23 11.44
CA ASN A 70 -13.80 -23.18 10.86
C ASN A 70 -15.19 -22.57 10.73
N GLU A 71 -15.62 -21.76 11.69
CA GLU A 71 -16.88 -21.00 11.57
C GLU A 71 -16.86 -20.06 10.36
N ILE A 72 -15.75 -19.32 10.14
CA ILE A 72 -15.61 -18.43 8.98
C ILE A 72 -15.63 -19.24 7.68
N ARG A 73 -14.96 -20.40 7.64
CA ARG A 73 -14.99 -21.29 6.45
C ARG A 73 -16.39 -21.83 6.18
N ASP A 74 -17.06 -22.30 7.22
CA ASP A 74 -18.40 -22.84 7.08
C ASP A 74 -19.36 -21.76 6.59
N GLU A 75 -19.24 -20.54 7.12
CA GLU A 75 -20.01 -19.41 6.63
C GLU A 75 -19.68 -19.10 5.18
N LEU A 76 -18.40 -18.94 4.84
CA LEU A 76 -17.96 -18.53 3.50
C LEU A 76 -18.33 -19.52 2.39
N PHE A 77 -18.26 -20.83 2.67
CA PHE A 77 -18.40 -21.86 1.63
C PHE A 77 -19.74 -22.59 1.63
N ASN A 78 -20.49 -22.61 2.74
CA ASN A 78 -21.77 -23.33 2.82
C ASN A 78 -23.00 -22.41 2.72
N ASN A 79 -22.83 -21.08 2.73
CA ASN A 79 -23.92 -20.12 2.59
C ASN A 79 -23.82 -19.32 1.29
N GLU A 80 -24.95 -18.77 0.84
CA GLU A 80 -24.98 -17.81 -0.26
C GLU A 80 -24.70 -16.40 0.26
N HIS A 81 -23.79 -15.69 -0.43
CA HIS A 81 -23.35 -14.35 -0.07
C HIS A 81 -23.45 -13.39 -1.23
N SER A 82 -23.63 -12.10 -0.93
CA SER A 82 -23.38 -11.07 -1.92
C SER A 82 -21.87 -11.01 -2.23
N ASN A 83 -21.49 -10.43 -3.37
CA ASN A 83 -20.07 -10.27 -3.71
C ASN A 83 -19.31 -9.51 -2.62
N LEU A 84 -19.95 -8.51 -2.00
CA LEU A 84 -19.37 -7.73 -0.92
C LEU A 84 -19.13 -8.59 0.32
N ASP A 85 -20.13 -9.36 0.74
CA ASP A 85 -20.05 -10.17 1.96
C ASP A 85 -19.08 -11.34 1.79
N TYR A 86 -19.06 -11.95 0.61
CA TYR A 86 -18.10 -12.99 0.27
C TYR A 86 -16.65 -12.50 0.42
N VAL A 87 -16.35 -11.31 -0.11
CA VAL A 87 -14.99 -10.77 -0.07
C VAL A 87 -14.61 -10.31 1.34
N LYS A 88 -15.55 -9.76 2.12
CA LYS A 88 -15.33 -9.46 3.54
C LYS A 88 -14.95 -10.71 4.33
N LEU A 89 -15.73 -11.79 4.19
CA LEU A 89 -15.46 -13.07 4.85
C LEU A 89 -14.15 -13.70 4.36
N ALA A 90 -13.80 -13.57 3.08
CA ALA A 90 -12.53 -14.05 2.54
C ALA A 90 -11.32 -13.29 3.13
N LEU A 91 -11.42 -11.97 3.29
CA LEU A 91 -10.37 -11.17 3.94
C LEU A 91 -10.27 -11.49 5.43
N GLU A 92 -11.41 -11.67 6.11
CA GLU A 92 -11.44 -12.10 7.51
C GLU A 92 -10.75 -13.46 7.69
N LEU A 93 -11.06 -14.42 6.81
CA LEU A 93 -10.42 -15.73 6.79
C LEU A 93 -8.91 -15.62 6.55
N ARG A 94 -8.48 -14.78 5.61
CA ARG A 94 -7.06 -14.51 5.34
C ARG A 94 -6.34 -14.02 6.59
N SER A 95 -6.87 -12.98 7.24
CA SER A 95 -6.30 -12.42 8.46
C SER A 95 -6.23 -13.44 9.60
N ALA A 96 -7.29 -14.22 9.81
CA ALA A 96 -7.32 -15.25 10.84
C ALA A 96 -6.28 -16.36 10.58
N LEU A 97 -6.14 -16.83 9.34
CA LEU A 97 -5.13 -17.83 8.96
C LEU A 97 -3.70 -17.31 9.15
N MET A 98 -3.42 -16.10 8.68
CA MET A 98 -2.10 -15.47 8.83
C MET A 98 -1.75 -15.23 10.31
N ALA A 99 -2.74 -14.86 11.14
CA ALA A 99 -2.56 -14.73 12.58
C ALA A 99 -2.19 -16.05 13.26
N GLU A 100 -2.71 -17.19 12.77
CA GLU A 100 -2.33 -18.54 13.23
C GLU A 100 -0.97 -19.03 12.67
N GLY A 101 -0.30 -18.23 11.84
CA GLY A 101 0.95 -18.61 11.16
C GLY A 101 0.74 -19.60 10.01
N LYS A 102 -0.50 -19.73 9.51
CA LYS A 102 -0.81 -20.52 8.32
C LYS A 102 -0.49 -19.70 7.05
N PRO A 103 -0.21 -20.38 5.92
CA PRO A 103 0.05 -19.69 4.67
C PRO A 103 -1.17 -18.88 4.21
N ASP A 104 -0.91 -17.77 3.53
CA ASP A 104 -1.94 -16.91 2.96
C ASP A 104 -2.80 -17.71 1.96
N PRO A 105 -4.14 -17.74 2.11
CA PRO A 105 -5.03 -18.46 1.21
C PRO A 105 -5.04 -17.92 -0.23
N PHE A 106 -4.55 -16.71 -0.48
CA PHE A 106 -4.46 -16.13 -1.83
C PHE A 106 -3.19 -16.55 -2.58
N LEU A 107 -2.24 -17.19 -1.90
CA LEU A 107 -1.04 -17.70 -2.53
C LEU A 107 -1.31 -19.00 -3.31
N PRO A 108 -0.64 -19.20 -4.45
CA PRO A 108 -0.73 -20.45 -5.17
C PRO A 108 -0.04 -21.56 -4.35
N MET A 109 -0.81 -22.56 -3.92
CA MET A 109 -0.29 -23.73 -3.23
C MET A 109 -0.57 -25.00 -4.02
N GLY A 110 0.43 -25.87 -4.14
CA GLY A 110 0.28 -27.18 -4.78
C GLY A 110 1.50 -28.08 -4.55
N ALA A 111 1.35 -29.37 -4.84
CA ALA A 111 2.42 -30.36 -4.62
C ALA A 111 3.74 -30.03 -5.35
N GLN A 112 3.68 -29.26 -6.44
CA GLN A 112 4.83 -28.83 -7.24
C GLN A 112 4.93 -27.30 -7.36
N ILE A 113 4.13 -26.55 -6.59
CA ILE A 113 4.07 -25.09 -6.66
C ILE A 113 4.45 -24.55 -5.28
N ALA A 114 5.57 -23.86 -5.21
CA ALA A 114 5.99 -23.10 -4.06
C ALA A 114 5.76 -21.60 -4.34
N PRO A 115 5.13 -20.85 -3.43
CA PRO A 115 4.98 -19.41 -3.58
C PRO A 115 6.34 -18.74 -3.75
N THR A 116 6.43 -17.82 -4.70
CA THR A 116 7.58 -16.91 -4.82
C THR A 116 7.32 -15.61 -4.03
N PRO A 117 8.36 -14.83 -3.70
CA PRO A 117 8.16 -13.51 -3.09
C PRO A 117 7.30 -12.56 -3.95
N GLU A 118 7.31 -12.75 -5.27
CA GLU A 118 6.44 -11.98 -6.18
C GLU A 118 4.96 -12.35 -6.01
N ASP A 119 4.68 -13.63 -5.74
CA ASP A 119 3.32 -14.11 -5.48
C ASP A 119 2.77 -13.55 -4.17
N GLU A 120 3.62 -13.44 -3.13
CA GLU A 120 3.27 -12.80 -1.85
C GLU A 120 2.91 -11.32 -2.06
N ALA A 121 3.73 -10.58 -2.80
CA ALA A 121 3.45 -9.19 -3.11
C ALA A 121 2.16 -9.01 -3.93
N LYS A 122 1.88 -9.94 -4.86
CA LYS A 122 0.63 -9.93 -5.64
C LYS A 122 -0.58 -10.29 -4.79
N ALA A 123 -0.48 -11.28 -3.92
CA ALA A 123 -1.54 -11.67 -3.00
C ALA A 123 -1.91 -10.51 -2.06
N GLU A 124 -0.90 -9.80 -1.54
CA GLU A 124 -1.12 -8.60 -0.73
C GLU A 124 -1.81 -7.50 -1.52
N LYS A 125 -1.38 -7.25 -2.75
CA LYS A 125 -2.03 -6.27 -3.64
C LYS A 125 -3.49 -6.62 -3.91
N VAL A 126 -3.82 -7.90 -4.08
CA VAL A 126 -5.21 -8.34 -4.28
C VAL A 126 -6.04 -8.04 -3.04
N ALA A 127 -5.53 -8.36 -1.85
CA ALA A 127 -6.23 -8.07 -0.60
C ALA A 127 -6.43 -6.56 -0.39
N GLN A 128 -5.42 -5.75 -0.71
CA GLN A 128 -5.53 -4.30 -0.66
C GLN A 128 -6.62 -3.77 -1.60
N VAL A 129 -6.67 -4.22 -2.85
CA VAL A 129 -7.71 -3.80 -3.82
C VAL A 129 -9.10 -4.21 -3.32
N TYR A 130 -9.24 -5.39 -2.72
CA TYR A 130 -10.51 -5.78 -2.12
C TYR A 130 -10.93 -4.88 -0.97
N GLN A 131 -9.99 -4.49 -0.10
CA GLN A 131 -10.28 -3.56 0.99
C GLN A 131 -10.70 -2.18 0.45
N GLU A 132 -9.98 -1.65 -0.55
CA GLU A 132 -10.34 -0.39 -1.22
C GLU A 132 -11.75 -0.44 -1.83
N CYS A 133 -12.13 -1.56 -2.45
CA CYS A 133 -13.46 -1.74 -3.01
C CYS A 133 -14.55 -1.85 -1.93
N ILE A 134 -14.26 -2.51 -0.80
CA ILE A 134 -15.18 -2.58 0.35
C ILE A 134 -15.41 -1.19 0.94
N ASP A 135 -14.33 -0.43 1.13
CA ASP A 135 -14.36 0.90 1.73
C ASP A 135 -15.13 1.88 0.83
N TYR A 136 -14.98 1.77 -0.49
CA TYR A 136 -15.74 2.57 -1.45
C TYR A 136 -17.24 2.19 -1.48
N ALA A 137 -17.55 0.90 -1.35
CA ALA A 137 -18.91 0.40 -1.51
C ALA A 137 -19.87 0.87 -0.41
N ASP A 138 -19.37 1.21 0.78
CA ASP A 138 -20.16 1.65 1.95
C ASP A 138 -21.41 0.78 2.21
N GLY A 139 -21.26 -0.54 2.04
CA GLY A 139 -22.35 -1.51 2.20
C GLY A 139 -23.18 -1.84 0.96
N ASP A 140 -22.98 -1.15 -0.17
CA ASP A 140 -23.68 -1.45 -1.43
C ASP A 140 -22.90 -2.45 -2.31
N SER A 141 -23.43 -3.68 -2.40
CA SER A 141 -22.81 -4.74 -3.21
C SER A 141 -22.73 -4.44 -4.72
N LYS A 142 -23.56 -3.55 -5.25
CA LYS A 142 -23.49 -3.15 -6.67
C LYS A 142 -22.32 -2.21 -6.91
N LEU A 143 -22.11 -1.24 -6.01
CA LEU A 143 -20.96 -0.33 -6.06
C LEU A 143 -19.65 -1.10 -5.88
N PHE A 144 -19.62 -2.07 -4.95
CA PHE A 144 -18.49 -2.99 -4.80
C PHE A 144 -18.13 -3.67 -6.13
N THR A 145 -19.14 -4.26 -6.79
CA THR A 145 -18.94 -5.00 -8.04
C THR A 145 -18.46 -4.07 -9.16
N GLN A 146 -18.99 -2.85 -9.24
CA GLN A 146 -18.57 -1.83 -10.20
C GLN A 146 -17.11 -1.42 -10.00
N GLU A 147 -16.70 -1.13 -8.77
CA GLU A 147 -15.31 -0.77 -8.47
C GLU A 147 -14.35 -1.91 -8.75
N LEU A 148 -14.69 -3.13 -8.33
CA LEU A 148 -13.88 -4.30 -8.64
C LEU A 148 -13.70 -4.48 -10.15
N MET A 149 -14.78 -4.29 -10.93
CA MET A 149 -14.71 -4.28 -12.39
C MET A 149 -13.84 -3.14 -12.94
N ARG A 150 -13.82 -1.95 -12.31
CA ARG A 150 -12.93 -0.85 -12.69
C ARG A 150 -11.46 -1.19 -12.48
N HIS A 151 -11.13 -1.86 -11.38
CA HIS A 151 -9.76 -2.29 -11.07
C HIS A 151 -9.29 -3.46 -11.97
N THR A 152 -10.21 -4.33 -12.41
CA THR A 152 -9.88 -5.53 -13.19
C THR A 152 -9.98 -5.35 -14.70
N ASN A 153 -10.89 -4.50 -15.19
CA ASN A 153 -10.93 -4.11 -16.59
C ASN A 153 -9.86 -3.06 -16.88
N THR A 154 -8.64 -3.50 -17.19
CA THR A 154 -7.78 -2.71 -18.09
C THR A 154 -8.53 -2.59 -19.39
N SER A 155 -9.08 -1.41 -19.70
CA SER A 155 -9.77 -1.19 -20.97
C SER A 155 -8.85 -1.66 -22.10
N ILE A 156 -9.32 -2.65 -22.86
CA ILE A 156 -8.66 -3.12 -24.09
C ILE A 156 -8.46 -1.95 -25.07
N PHE A 157 -9.22 -0.86 -24.90
CA PHE A 157 -9.14 0.37 -25.67
C PHE A 157 -7.87 1.22 -25.42
N ASP A 158 -7.28 1.18 -24.22
CA ASP A 158 -6.05 1.95 -23.94
C ASP A 158 -4.80 1.33 -24.58
N ARG A 159 -4.83 0.04 -24.91
CA ARG A 159 -3.72 -0.65 -25.59
C ARG A 159 -3.72 -0.46 -27.12
N VAL A 160 -4.84 -0.02 -27.71
CA VAL A 160 -4.96 0.20 -29.17
C VAL A 160 -4.52 1.60 -29.59
N GLN A 161 -4.55 2.59 -28.67
CA GLN A 161 -4.12 3.97 -28.97
C GLN A 161 -2.60 4.21 -28.86
N LYS A 162 -1.82 3.16 -28.56
CA LYS A 162 -0.34 3.18 -28.59
C LYS A 162 0.19 2.20 -29.64
N LYS A 163 -0.16 2.41 -30.91
CA LYS A 163 0.59 1.89 -32.06
C LYS A 163 0.58 2.92 -33.18
#